data_AF-A0A8T5RL62-F1
#
_entry.id   AF-A0A8T5RL62-F1
#
_cell.length_a   1.000
_cell.length_b   1.000
_cell.length_c   1.000
_cell.angle_alpha   90.00
_cell.angle_beta   90.00
_cell.angle_gamma   90.00
#
_symmetry.space_group_name_H-M   'P 1'
#
loop_
_entity.id
_entity.type
_entity.pdbx_description
1 polymer ?
#
loop_
_entity_poly.entity_id
_entity_poly.type
_entity_poly.pdbx_seq_one_letter_code
_entity_poly.pdbx_strand_id
1 'polypeptide(L)' 'MSRKIDTSDQFIEFYKKKGDYLVSLSENHFKNIEYRKCLELLNEAYGLYMKGNYTEFAERTKQKFIDIKEKYFKKNTG' A
#
# COMPACT_ATOMS: atom_id res chain seq x y z
N MET A 1 0.12 -35.75 -14.43
CA MET A 1 -0.89 -34.76 -13.96
C MET A 1 -0.41 -33.37 -14.31
N SER A 2 -1.03 -32.72 -15.29
CA SER A 2 -0.69 -31.33 -15.63
C SER A 2 -1.30 -30.42 -14.57
N ARG A 3 -0.50 -29.84 -13.67
CA ARG A 3 -0.96 -28.77 -12.78
C ARG A 3 -1.30 -27.60 -13.69
N LYS A 4 -2.59 -27.37 -13.95
CA LYS A 4 -3.03 -26.12 -14.59
C LYS A 4 -2.60 -24.99 -13.66
N ILE A 5 -1.63 -24.21 -14.10
CA ILE A 5 -1.27 -22.96 -13.46
C ILE A 5 -2.50 -22.06 -13.59
N ASP A 6 -3.14 -21.73 -12.48
CA ASP A 6 -4.17 -20.71 -12.47
C ASP A 6 -3.47 -19.35 -12.48
N THR A 7 -3.37 -18.79 -13.68
CA THR A 7 -2.80 -17.48 -13.94
C THR A 7 -3.45 -16.41 -13.05
N SER A 8 -4.73 -16.57 -12.68
CA SER A 8 -5.47 -15.65 -11.82
C SER A 8 -4.92 -15.63 -10.40
N ASP A 9 -4.63 -16.80 -9.83
CA ASP A 9 -4.07 -16.92 -8.48
C ASP A 9 -2.65 -16.34 -8.41
N GLN A 10 -1.85 -16.55 -9.47
CA GLN A 10 -0.51 -15.94 -9.55
C GLN A 10 -0.57 -14.42 -9.63
N PHE A 11 -1.53 -13.86 -10.37
CA PHE A 11 -1.72 -12.40 -10.42
C PHE A 11 -2.21 -11.84 -9.09
N ILE A 12 -3.12 -12.54 -8.40
CA ILE A 12 -3.59 -12.19 -7.06
C ILE A 12 -2.40 -12.17 -6.09
N GLU A 13 -1.58 -13.22 -6.04
CA GLU A 13 -0.40 -13.27 -5.17
C GLU A 13 0.64 -12.18 -5.54
N PHE A 14 0.83 -11.91 -6.84
CA PHE A 14 1.69 -10.85 -7.33
C PHE A 14 1.27 -9.48 -6.79
N TYR A 15 -0.02 -9.16 -6.82
CA TYR A 15 -0.53 -7.90 -6.29
C TYR A 15 -0.27 -7.75 -4.80
N LYS A 16 -0.45 -8.82 -4.02
CA LYS A 16 -0.11 -8.81 -2.59
C LYS A 16 1.36 -8.54 -2.36
N LYS A 17 2.25 -9.30 -3.02
CA LYS A 17 3.71 -9.16 -2.86
C LYS A 17 4.18 -7.76 -3.21
N LYS A 18 3.65 -7.20 -4.30
CA LYS A 18 4.00 -5.84 -4.73
C LYS A 18 3.44 -4.80 -3.76
N GLY A 19 2.23 -4.98 -3.23
CA GLY A 19 1.67 -4.13 -2.17
C GLY A 19 2.54 -4.14 -0.92
N ASP A 20 2.90 -5.33 -0.43
CA ASP A 20 3.73 -5.51 0.77
C ASP A 20 5.11 -4.82 0.62
N TYR A 21 5.71 -4.94 -0.57
CA TYR A 21 6.95 -4.24 -0.90
C TYR A 21 6.82 -2.72 -0.83
N LEU A 22 5.77 -2.15 -1.42
CA LEU A 22 5.54 -0.70 -1.39
C LEU A 22 5.26 -0.18 0.01
N VAL A 23 4.52 -0.94 0.84
CA VAL A 23 4.33 -0.61 2.26
C VAL A 23 5.67 -0.58 2.99
N SER A 24 6.52 -1.59 2.81
CA SER A 24 7.85 -1.62 3.42
C SER A 24 8.72 -0.45 2.96
N LEU A 25 8.71 -0.12 1.66
CA LEU A 25 9.44 1.02 1.12
C LEU A 25 8.92 2.35 1.69
N SER A 26 7.60 2.48 1.87
CA SER A 26 6.99 3.66 2.48
C SER A 26 7.50 3.92 3.91
N GLU A 27 7.85 2.87 4.66
CA GLU A 27 8.38 2.98 6.02
C GLU A 27 9.80 3.53 6.04
N ASN A 28 10.61 3.21 5.03
CA ASN A 28 11.94 3.79 4.89
C ASN A 28 11.84 5.29 4.60
N HIS A 29 10.98 5.69 3.65
CA HIS A 29 10.72 7.10 3.39
C HIS A 29 10.14 7.83 4.61
N PHE A 30 9.28 7.18 5.39
CA PHE A 30 8.77 7.74 6.64
C PHE A 30 9.90 8.01 7.65
N LYS A 31 10.81 7.06 7.85
CA LYS A 31 11.99 7.22 8.73
C LYS A 31 12.91 8.35 8.26
N ASN A 32 12.98 8.58 6.95
CA ASN A 32 13.75 9.66 6.34
C ASN A 32 13.00 11.01 6.30
N ILE A 33 11.80 11.12 6.92
CA ILE A 33 10.99 12.35 6.95
C ILE A 33 10.48 12.75 5.53
N GLU A 34 10.49 11.81 4.58
CA GLU A 34 10.02 11.99 3.20
C GLU A 34 8.52 11.69 3.10
N TYR A 35 7.71 12.40 3.87
CA TYR A 35 6.30 12.05 4.08
C TYR A 35 5.44 12.09 2.80
N ARG A 36 5.76 12.97 1.84
CA ARG A 36 5.05 12.99 0.55
C ARG A 36 5.25 11.68 -0.20
N LYS A 37 6.51 11.19 -0.22
CA LYS A 37 6.84 9.94 -0.89
C LYS A 37 6.22 8.74 -0.18
N CYS A 38 6.18 8.78 1.14
CA CYS A 38 5.44 7.79 1.95
C CYS A 38 3.97 7.71 1.53
N LEU A 39 3.27 8.84 1.41
CA LEU A 39 1.86 8.88 0.99
C LEU A 39 1.64 8.36 -0.43
N GLU A 40 2.51 8.71 -1.39
CA GLU A 40 2.45 8.18 -2.76
C GLU A 40 2.52 6.64 -2.78
N LEU A 41 3.50 6.07 -2.07
CA LEU A 41 3.72 4.62 -2.02
C LEU A 41 2.56 3.88 -1.33
N LEU A 42 2.01 4.45 -0.26
CA LEU A 42 0.83 3.89 0.41
C LEU A 42 -0.41 3.89 -0.50
N ASN A 43 -0.59 4.94 -1.30
CA ASN A 43 -1.69 5.01 -2.26
C ASN A 43 -1.53 3.97 -3.39
N GLU A 44 -0.32 3.76 -3.90
CA GLU A 44 -0.03 2.69 -4.87
C GLU A 44 -0.25 1.30 -4.27
N ALA A 45 0.22 1.06 -3.04
CA ALA A 45 0.02 -0.20 -2.33
C ALA A 45 -1.46 -0.53 -2.13
N TYR A 46 -2.27 0.46 -1.72
CA TYR A 46 -3.72 0.33 -1.63
C TYR A 46 -4.34 -0.16 -2.95
N GLY A 47 -3.98 0.46 -4.07
CA GLY A 47 -4.48 0.07 -5.39
C GLY A 47 -4.12 -1.36 -5.78
N LEU A 48 -2.95 -1.86 -5.38
CA LEU A 48 -2.55 -3.25 -5.62
C LEU A 48 -3.36 -4.21 -4.76
N TYR A 49 -3.53 -3.93 -3.47
CA TYR A 49 -4.35 -4.78 -2.60
C TYR A 49 -5.80 -4.88 -3.09
N MET A 50 -6.38 -3.77 -3.56
CA MET A 50 -7.72 -3.78 -4.16
C MET A 50 -7.79 -4.65 -5.43
N LYS A 51 -6.77 -4.62 -6.30
CA LYS A 51 -6.70 -5.48 -7.50
C LYS A 51 -6.58 -6.97 -7.16
N GLY A 52 -5.92 -7.30 -6.06
CA GLY A 52 -5.81 -8.67 -5.54
C GLY A 52 -6.95 -9.09 -4.61
N ASN A 53 -7.98 -8.26 -4.41
CA ASN A 53 -9.08 -8.47 -3.47
C ASN A 53 -8.64 -8.67 -2.00
N TYR A 54 -7.51 -8.09 -1.61
CA TYR A 54 -6.98 -8.10 -0.23
C TYR A 54 -7.53 -6.92 0.57
N THR A 55 -8.83 -6.92 0.83
CA THR A 55 -9.56 -5.80 1.44
C THR A 55 -9.01 -5.39 2.81
N GLU A 56 -8.61 -6.35 3.65
CA GLU A 56 -8.03 -6.06 4.96
C GLU A 56 -6.70 -5.29 4.85
N PHE A 57 -5.83 -5.69 3.92
CA PHE A 57 -4.56 -5.00 3.67
C PHE A 57 -4.80 -3.61 3.06
N ALA A 58 -5.78 -3.49 2.18
CA ALA A 58 -6.19 -2.21 1.61
C ALA A 58 -6.65 -1.23 2.70
N GLU A 59 -7.57 -1.62 3.58
CA GLU A 59 -8.06 -0.75 4.65
C GLU A 59 -6.97 -0.37 5.66
N ARG A 60 -6.12 -1.32 6.06
CA ARG A 60 -4.95 -1.01 6.92
C ARG A 60 -4.02 0.01 6.28
N THR A 61 -3.77 -0.12 4.98
CA THR A 61 -2.91 0.80 4.21
C THR A 61 -3.53 2.19 4.10
N LYS A 62 -4.84 2.25 3.84
CA LYS A 62 -5.62 3.49 3.79
C LYS A 62 -5.63 4.21 5.13
N GLN A 63 -5.81 3.49 6.23
CA GLN A 63 -5.75 4.08 7.57
C GLN A 63 -4.38 4.70 7.83
N LYS A 64 -3.29 3.98 7.54
CA LYS A 64 -1.92 4.51 7.68
C LYS A 64 -1.69 5.77 6.83
N PHE A 65 -2.22 5.81 5.61
CA PHE A 65 -2.16 7.00 4.76
C PHE A 65 -2.87 8.20 5.42
N ILE A 66 -4.08 7.99 5.95
CA ILE A 66 -4.86 9.04 6.62
C ILE A 66 -4.10 9.55 7.84
N ASP A 67 -3.62 8.66 8.71
CA ASP A 67 -2.90 9.03 9.94
C ASP A 67 -1.67 9.91 9.64
N ILE A 68 -0.88 9.54 8.63
CA ILE A 68 0.30 10.31 8.23
C ILE A 68 -0.11 11.66 7.63
N LYS A 69 -1.14 11.66 6.77
CA LYS A 69 -1.64 12.88 6.15
C LYS A 69 -2.15 13.88 7.20
N GLU A 70 -2.93 13.40 8.16
CA GLU A 70 -3.46 14.23 9.23
C GLU A 70 -2.39 14.72 10.19
N LYS A 71 -1.40 13.88 10.51
CA LYS A 71 -0.35 14.25 11.47
C LYS A 71 0.67 15.24 10.90
N TYR A 72 1.01 15.11 9.61
CA TYR A 72 2.15 15.85 9.03
C TYR A 72 1.75 16.86 7.94
N PHE A 73 0.51 16.81 7.44
CA PHE A 73 0.04 17.71 6.36
C PHE A 73 -1.24 18.48 6.71
N LYS A 74 -1.73 18.42 7.96
CA LYS A 74 -2.82 19.32 8.37
C LYS A 74 -2.36 20.77 8.18
N LYS A 75 -3.01 21.50 7.29
CA LYS A 75 -2.89 22.95 7.25
C LYS A 75 -3.48 23.49 8.57
N ASN A 76 -2.70 24.29 9.29
CA ASN A 76 -3.29 25.21 10.26
C ASN A 76 -4.25 26.10 9.48
N THR A 77 -5.55 25.83 9.56
CA THR A 77 -6.57 26.84 9.31
C THR A 77 -6.53 27.79 10.50
N GLY A 78 -5.63 28.76 10.43
CA GLY A 78 -5.63 29.97 11.24
C GLY A 78 -6.13 31.13 10.39
#